data_AF-A0A4Q5A030-F1
#
_entry.id   AF-A0A4Q5A030-F1
#
_cell.length_a   1.000
_cell.length_b   1.000
_cell.length_c   1.000
_cell.angle_alpha   90.00
_cell.angle_beta   90.00
_cell.angle_gamma   90.00
#
_symmetry.space_group_name_H-M   'P 1'
#
loop_
_entity.id
_entity.type
_entity.pdbx_description
1 polymer ?
#
loop_
_entity_poly.entity_id
_entity_poly.type
_entity_poly.pdbx_seq_one_letter_code
_entity_poly.pdbx_strand_id
1 'polypeptide(L)'
;MNRWTKGVAVAFALTMPFGSLPVTASAAPSDIVINEANFPNPTIRNLVSDHDLNRDGILDDDENEKITGIYELYSNIDNLKGIEYLKNLRELSIHSDSLFSVNLSGNPLLEGIWIGAPLNSIDLSNQSNLKVLELHDNNIKNLDVSHNIDLEYLWLWNTKFSSINLSKNVKLRELHMSDNSLSNIIFPDKSPISLIYLDNNNIENLDLTKFPMLVDLDLRNNHIKKLVFSNNTDLKSVSISKNELNTADFSSNKKLTYLDIGDNPLISVNNLPFGVCVSVPDSTGCIDNWYIYGSTYNGSYQNGAFDLSAIDSNFDSEKVSSLDGATLQGSHLILPRDQEEVDVTYFYDAGSTSALEARLHLTNATYTPVVP
;
A
#
# COMPACT_ATOMS: atom_id res chain seq x y z
N MET A 1 13.96 -19.54 -3.41
CA MET A 1 14.97 -18.62 -2.85
C MET A 1 14.23 -17.36 -2.46
N ASN A 2 13.92 -17.24 -1.17
CA ASN A 2 12.98 -16.27 -0.62
C ASN A 2 13.49 -14.85 -0.78
N ARG A 3 12.66 -13.99 -1.37
CA ARG A 3 13.03 -12.64 -1.78
C ARG A 3 12.44 -11.57 -0.85
N TRP A 4 12.09 -11.87 0.41
CA TRP A 4 11.39 -10.91 1.28
C TRP A 4 11.74 -11.06 2.77
N THR A 5 13.03 -11.10 3.11
CA THR A 5 13.54 -10.86 4.49
C THR A 5 14.18 -9.47 4.65
N LYS A 6 13.82 -8.53 3.77
CA LYS A 6 14.11 -7.11 3.94
C LYS A 6 12.79 -6.34 4.06
N GLY A 7 11.91 -6.80 4.94
CA GLY A 7 11.11 -5.86 5.69
C GLY A 7 12.13 -4.98 6.39
N VAL A 8 12.19 -3.71 6.02
CA VAL A 8 13.12 -2.79 6.65
C VAL A 8 12.67 -2.72 8.10
N ALA A 9 13.35 -3.45 8.99
CA ALA A 9 13.34 -3.13 10.40
C ALA A 9 14.00 -1.74 10.49
N VAL A 10 13.22 -0.69 10.23
CA VAL A 10 13.58 0.66 10.60
C VAL A 10 13.43 0.67 12.11
N ALA A 11 14.48 0.23 12.81
CA ALA A 11 14.69 0.65 14.18
C ALA A 11 14.81 2.18 14.12
N PHE A 12 13.72 2.88 14.39
CA PHE A 12 13.76 4.31 14.56
C PHE A 12 14.50 4.58 15.86
N ALA A 13 15.80 4.87 15.77
CA ALA A 13 16.50 5.55 16.84
C ALA A 13 15.92 6.97 16.95
N LEU A 14 14.79 7.11 17.64
CA LEU A 14 14.22 8.39 18.03
C LEU A 14 15.18 9.05 19.02
N THR A 15 16.15 9.80 18.50
CA THR A 15 16.97 10.69 19.34
C THR A 15 16.06 11.80 19.88
N MET A 16 15.68 11.71 21.16
CA MET A 16 14.97 12.78 21.85
C MET A 16 15.94 13.57 22.76
N PRO A 17 15.82 14.91 22.83
CA PRO A 17 16.53 15.70 23.82
C PRO A 17 15.95 15.44 25.21
N PHE A 18 16.81 15.10 26.17
CA PHE A 18 16.46 14.98 27.58
C PHE A 18 15.99 16.34 28.14
N GLY A 19 14.68 16.52 28.26
CA GLY A 19 14.08 17.54 29.09
C GLY A 19 13.71 16.94 30.44
N SER A 20 14.52 17.18 31.47
CA SER A 20 14.19 16.79 32.84
C SER A 20 13.10 17.71 33.39
N LEU A 21 11.92 17.15 33.67
CA LEU A 21 10.95 17.77 34.57
C LEU A 21 11.02 17.05 35.93
N PRO A 22 10.97 17.78 37.05
CA PRO A 22 11.02 17.16 38.36
C PRO A 22 9.65 16.57 38.69
N VAL A 23 9.60 15.27 38.96
CA VAL A 23 8.45 14.62 39.59
C VAL A 23 8.61 14.75 41.10
N THR A 24 7.58 15.24 41.79
CA THR A 24 7.51 15.20 43.25
C THR A 24 6.37 14.28 43.70
N ALA A 25 6.72 13.45 44.71
CA ALA A 25 5.88 12.72 45.65
C ALA A 25 5.13 11.44 45.17
N SER A 26 5.90 10.35 45.11
CA SER A 26 5.71 9.06 45.80
C SER A 26 4.29 8.63 46.18
N ALA A 27 3.73 7.71 45.38
CA ALA A 27 3.11 6.50 45.92
C ALA A 27 4.21 5.42 45.99
N ALA A 28 4.18 4.51 46.97
CA ALA A 28 5.16 3.42 47.02
C ALA A 28 5.11 2.59 45.72
N PRO A 29 6.25 2.18 45.14
CA PRO A 29 6.29 1.33 43.95
C PRO A 29 5.45 0.08 44.19
N SER A 30 4.70 -0.37 43.19
CA SER A 30 4.20 -1.73 43.22
C SER A 30 5.37 -2.65 42.86
N ASP A 31 6.23 -2.98 43.81
CA ASP A 31 7.31 -3.95 43.64
C ASP A 31 6.76 -5.24 43.02
N ILE A 32 7.26 -5.62 41.85
CA ILE A 32 6.73 -6.78 41.12
C ILE A 32 7.72 -7.93 41.17
N VAL A 33 7.37 -8.96 41.93
CA VAL A 33 8.18 -10.18 41.99
C VAL A 33 8.30 -10.82 40.60
N ILE A 34 9.52 -11.06 40.15
CA ILE A 34 9.82 -11.67 38.86
C ILE A 34 9.68 -13.19 38.98
N ASN A 35 8.47 -13.68 38.74
CA ASN A 35 8.13 -15.10 38.87
C ASN A 35 7.07 -15.54 37.85
N GLU A 36 6.73 -16.83 37.84
CA GLU A 36 5.73 -17.40 36.93
C GLU A 36 4.30 -16.88 37.15
N ALA A 37 3.98 -16.31 38.32
CA ALA A 37 2.65 -15.77 38.58
C ALA A 37 2.43 -14.42 37.86
N ASN A 38 3.45 -13.57 37.89
CA ASN A 38 3.44 -12.23 37.30
C ASN A 38 3.90 -12.23 35.83
N PHE A 39 4.91 -13.04 35.50
CA PHE A 39 5.44 -13.23 34.15
C PHE A 39 5.46 -14.73 33.80
N PRO A 40 4.32 -15.34 33.44
CA PRO A 40 4.24 -16.79 33.19
C PRO A 40 5.14 -17.24 32.03
N ASN A 41 5.19 -16.44 30.97
CA ASN A 41 6.02 -16.75 29.81
C ASN A 41 7.52 -16.61 30.17
N PRO A 42 8.33 -17.66 30.00
CA PRO A 42 9.74 -17.62 30.40
C PRO A 42 10.57 -16.63 29.57
N THR A 43 10.21 -16.37 28.30
CA THR A 43 10.91 -15.38 27.49
C THR A 43 10.71 -13.97 28.05
N ILE A 44 9.48 -13.59 28.38
CA ILE A 44 9.18 -12.29 29.00
C ILE A 44 9.83 -12.19 30.38
N ARG A 45 9.74 -13.27 31.17
CA ARG A 45 10.34 -13.32 32.51
C ARG A 45 11.86 -13.14 32.46
N ASN A 46 12.55 -13.78 31.52
CA ASN A 46 14.00 -13.60 31.36
C ASN A 46 14.34 -12.17 30.92
N LEU A 47 13.55 -11.58 30.02
CA LEU A 47 13.77 -10.19 29.58
C LEU A 47 13.69 -9.21 30.75
N VAL A 48 12.70 -9.36 31.63
CA VAL A 48 12.61 -8.49 32.82
C VAL A 48 13.69 -8.84 33.85
N SER A 49 14.09 -10.11 33.99
CA SER A 49 15.22 -10.50 34.85
C SER A 49 16.56 -9.92 34.42
N ASP A 50 16.78 -9.66 33.13
CA ASP A 50 18.00 -8.98 32.65
C ASP A 50 18.08 -7.52 33.13
N HIS A 51 16.96 -6.96 33.62
CA HIS A 51 16.84 -5.61 34.16
C HIS A 51 16.75 -5.57 35.70
N ASP A 52 16.74 -6.73 36.37
CA ASP A 52 16.93 -6.86 37.83
C ASP A 52 18.43 -6.67 38.15
N LEU A 53 18.81 -5.41 38.31
CA LEU A 53 20.21 -4.98 38.44
C LEU A 53 20.76 -5.30 39.83
N ASN A 54 19.89 -5.29 40.84
CA ASN A 54 20.26 -5.56 42.22
C ASN A 54 20.20 -7.07 42.57
N ARG A 55 19.56 -7.87 41.72
CA ARG A 55 19.37 -9.34 41.79
C ARG A 55 18.55 -9.80 43.00
N ASP A 56 17.56 -9.02 43.42
CA ASP A 56 16.67 -9.37 44.52
C ASP A 56 15.39 -10.11 44.05
N GLY A 57 15.21 -10.27 42.73
CA GLY A 57 14.07 -10.95 42.13
C GLY A 57 12.81 -10.09 42.08
N ILE A 58 12.93 -8.78 42.26
CA ILE A 58 11.86 -7.79 42.17
C ILE A 58 12.18 -6.87 40.99
N LEU A 59 11.16 -6.55 40.19
CA LEU A 59 11.22 -5.45 39.24
C LEU A 59 10.70 -4.20 39.93
N ASP A 60 11.62 -3.34 40.38
CA ASP A 60 11.30 -2.06 41.02
C ASP A 60 11.03 -0.95 39.96
N ASP A 61 10.61 0.24 40.42
CA ASP A 61 10.31 1.37 39.52
C ASP A 61 11.57 1.85 38.76
N ASP A 62 12.75 1.89 39.39
CA ASP A 62 14.00 2.36 38.78
C ASP A 62 14.52 1.40 37.70
N GLU A 63 14.25 0.10 37.86
CA GLU A 63 14.55 -0.94 36.89
C GLU A 63 13.54 -0.94 35.74
N ASN A 64 12.26 -0.83 36.05
CA ASN A 64 11.18 -0.76 35.07
C ASN A 64 11.26 0.48 34.18
N GLU A 65 11.64 1.64 34.74
CA GLU A 65 11.85 2.88 33.97
C GLU A 65 12.88 2.74 32.85
N LYS A 66 13.82 1.79 32.97
CA LYS A 66 14.83 1.53 31.94
C LYS A 66 14.30 0.66 30.79
N ILE A 67 13.21 -0.07 31.01
CA ILE A 67 12.60 -0.95 30.01
C ILE A 67 11.69 -0.10 29.10
N THR A 68 12.31 0.54 28.13
CA THR A 68 11.62 1.40 27.16
C THR A 68 11.33 0.71 25.83
N GLY A 69 11.92 -0.45 25.57
CA GLY A 69 11.68 -1.20 24.34
C GLY A 69 11.90 -2.70 24.51
N ILE A 70 11.08 -3.46 23.78
CA ILE A 70 11.22 -4.91 23.61
C ILE A 70 11.42 -5.15 22.12
N TYR A 71 12.54 -5.74 21.76
CA TYR A 71 12.98 -5.88 20.36
C TYR A 71 13.13 -7.34 19.98
N GLU A 72 12.74 -7.67 18.75
CA GLU A 72 13.10 -8.94 18.10
C GLU A 72 12.81 -10.20 18.95
N LEU A 73 11.67 -10.21 19.66
CA LEU A 73 11.25 -11.40 20.41
C LEU A 73 10.70 -12.46 19.46
N TYR A 74 11.58 -13.34 18.96
CA TYR A 74 11.24 -14.53 18.18
C TYR A 74 11.14 -15.74 19.11
N SER A 75 9.96 -16.01 19.67
CA SER A 75 9.77 -17.20 20.50
C SER A 75 8.33 -17.71 20.49
N ASN A 76 8.12 -18.87 21.12
CA ASN A 76 6.80 -19.43 21.33
C ASN A 76 6.10 -18.70 22.50
N ILE A 77 5.65 -17.48 22.23
CA ILE A 77 4.90 -16.63 23.16
C ILE A 77 3.43 -16.88 22.92
N ASP A 78 2.78 -17.58 23.85
CA ASP A 78 1.33 -17.83 23.80
C ASP A 78 0.51 -16.74 24.50
N ASN A 79 1.15 -15.93 25.36
CA ASN A 79 0.54 -14.80 26.05
C ASN A 79 1.58 -13.76 26.49
N LEU A 80 1.14 -12.51 26.64
CA LEU A 80 1.96 -11.38 27.11
C LEU A 80 1.70 -10.98 28.56
N LYS A 81 1.17 -11.88 29.41
CA LYS A 81 0.88 -11.53 30.79
C LYS A 81 2.16 -11.07 31.51
N GLY A 82 2.05 -9.93 32.20
CA GLY A 82 3.14 -9.22 32.85
C GLY A 82 3.62 -8.00 32.07
N ILE A 83 3.32 -7.90 30.76
CA ILE A 83 3.67 -6.71 29.96
C ILE A 83 2.96 -5.45 30.45
N GLU A 84 1.78 -5.59 31.05
CA GLU A 84 0.99 -4.49 31.63
C GLU A 84 1.73 -3.74 32.75
N TYR A 85 2.79 -4.34 33.29
CA TYR A 85 3.64 -3.72 34.30
C TYR A 85 4.70 -2.79 33.71
N LEU A 86 5.02 -2.92 32.41
CA LEU A 86 6.05 -2.15 31.73
C LEU A 86 5.50 -0.80 31.24
N LYS A 87 5.21 0.10 32.19
CA LYS A 87 4.48 1.36 31.93
C LYS A 87 5.25 2.36 31.06
N ASN A 88 6.58 2.24 31.01
CA ASN A 88 7.47 3.12 30.25
C ASN A 88 7.82 2.56 28.85
N LEU A 89 7.21 1.44 28.46
CA LEU A 89 7.43 0.81 27.16
C LEU A 89 6.96 1.71 26.01
N ARG A 90 7.87 2.02 25.10
CA ARG A 90 7.66 2.83 23.89
C ARG A 90 7.67 2.00 22.62
N GLU A 91 8.41 0.91 22.61
CA GLU A 91 8.58 0.06 21.43
C GLU A 91 8.35 -1.41 21.76
N LEU A 92 7.54 -2.09 20.95
CA LEU A 92 7.22 -3.50 21.12
C LEU A 92 7.32 -4.25 19.79
N SER A 93 8.30 -5.13 19.67
CA SER A 93 8.51 -6.00 18.52
C SER A 93 8.45 -7.47 18.93
N ILE A 94 7.42 -8.19 18.47
CA ILE A 94 7.20 -9.62 18.77
C ILE A 94 6.89 -10.37 17.48
N HIS A 95 7.48 -11.56 17.34
CA HIS A 95 7.08 -12.54 16.35
C HIS A 95 6.78 -13.88 17.01
N SER A 96 5.57 -14.40 16.83
CA SER A 96 5.16 -15.66 17.43
C SER A 96 4.04 -16.38 16.69
N ASP A 97 4.20 -17.67 16.49
CA ASP A 97 3.20 -18.55 15.86
C ASP A 97 2.04 -18.96 16.78
N SER A 98 2.15 -18.67 18.09
CA SER A 98 1.18 -19.12 19.10
C SER A 98 0.47 -17.98 19.83
N LEU A 99 0.71 -16.72 19.44
CA LEU A 99 0.09 -15.55 20.06
C LEU A 99 -1.22 -15.19 19.32
N PHE A 100 -2.36 -15.50 19.93
CA PHE A 100 -3.68 -15.28 19.32
C PHE A 100 -4.38 -14.00 19.81
N SER A 101 -3.90 -13.42 20.92
CA SER A 101 -4.45 -12.20 21.52
C SER A 101 -3.36 -11.44 22.29
N VAL A 102 -3.47 -10.12 22.31
CA VAL A 102 -2.62 -9.24 23.11
C VAL A 102 -3.47 -8.25 23.88
N ASN A 103 -3.03 -7.87 25.08
CA ASN A 103 -3.59 -6.78 25.85
C ASN A 103 -2.49 -5.76 26.11
N LEU A 104 -2.61 -4.58 25.49
CA LEU A 104 -1.64 -3.50 25.60
C LEU A 104 -2.18 -2.31 26.42
N SER A 105 -3.31 -2.46 27.12
CA SER A 105 -3.93 -1.36 27.88
C SER A 105 -3.02 -0.80 28.99
N GLY A 106 -2.09 -1.60 29.51
CA GLY A 106 -1.08 -1.16 30.50
C GLY A 106 0.12 -0.41 29.91
N ASN A 107 0.20 -0.27 28.59
CA ASN A 107 1.34 0.32 27.88
C ASN A 107 0.92 1.56 27.04
N PRO A 108 0.43 2.64 27.66
CA PRO A 108 -0.11 3.80 26.94
C PRO A 108 0.95 4.68 26.27
N LEU A 109 2.24 4.47 26.60
CA LEU A 109 3.37 5.23 26.04
C LEU A 109 3.97 4.60 24.78
N LEU A 110 3.38 3.50 24.26
CA LEU A 110 3.84 2.88 23.01
C LEU A 110 3.74 3.86 21.83
N GLU A 111 4.87 4.04 21.16
CA GLU A 111 5.05 4.82 19.93
C GLU A 111 5.23 3.90 18.71
N GLY A 112 5.75 2.69 18.90
CA GLY A 112 5.96 1.70 17.84
C GLY A 112 5.52 0.29 18.24
N ILE A 113 4.71 -0.34 17.39
CA ILE A 113 4.24 -1.72 17.56
C ILE A 113 4.53 -2.50 16.28
N TRP A 114 5.27 -3.60 16.40
CA TRP A 114 5.56 -4.56 15.34
C TRP A 114 5.20 -5.96 15.82
N ILE A 115 4.06 -6.49 15.36
CA ILE A 115 3.59 -7.81 15.79
C ILE A 115 3.35 -8.73 14.60
N GLY A 116 4.23 -9.73 14.46
CA GLY A 116 4.09 -10.87 13.57
C GLY A 116 3.45 -12.05 14.29
N ALA A 117 2.12 -12.17 14.28
CA ALA A 117 1.44 -13.23 15.02
C ALA A 117 0.00 -13.45 14.55
N PRO A 118 -0.58 -14.65 14.71
CA PRO A 118 -1.93 -15.01 14.26
C PRO A 118 -3.05 -14.39 15.12
N LEU A 119 -2.92 -13.11 15.49
CA LEU A 119 -3.89 -12.35 16.28
C LEU A 119 -5.26 -12.36 15.61
N ASN A 120 -6.31 -12.57 16.40
CA ASN A 120 -7.68 -12.46 15.92
C ASN A 120 -8.22 -11.03 16.02
N SER A 121 -7.68 -10.24 16.96
CA SER A 121 -8.04 -8.86 17.23
C SER A 121 -6.94 -8.16 18.01
N ILE A 122 -6.90 -6.83 17.94
CA ILE A 122 -6.07 -5.97 18.77
C ILE A 122 -6.87 -4.71 19.13
N ASP A 123 -6.77 -4.27 20.39
CA ASP A 123 -7.33 -3.00 20.84
C ASP A 123 -6.17 -2.00 21.03
N LEU A 124 -6.22 -0.91 20.26
CA LEU A 124 -5.21 0.16 20.24
C LEU A 124 -5.75 1.48 20.82
N SER A 125 -6.92 1.45 21.47
CA SER A 125 -7.60 2.65 22.00
C SER A 125 -6.79 3.39 23.07
N ASN A 126 -5.88 2.70 23.77
CA ASN A 126 -5.00 3.29 24.79
C ASN A 126 -3.66 3.78 24.23
N GLN A 127 -3.33 3.49 22.96
CA GLN A 127 -2.07 3.81 22.31
C GLN A 127 -2.13 5.15 21.56
N SER A 128 -2.55 6.21 22.25
CA SER A 128 -2.73 7.54 21.63
C SER A 128 -1.43 8.16 21.07
N ASN A 129 -0.27 7.72 21.56
CA ASN A 129 1.06 8.16 21.10
C ASN A 129 1.63 7.34 19.93
N LEU A 130 0.87 6.37 19.40
CA LEU A 130 1.34 5.44 18.38
C LEU A 130 1.65 6.16 17.06
N LYS A 131 2.90 6.01 16.59
CA LYS A 131 3.42 6.56 15.33
C LYS A 131 3.65 5.49 14.28
N VAL A 132 4.02 4.28 14.70
CA VAL A 132 4.31 3.15 13.81
C VAL A 132 3.46 1.95 14.21
N LEU A 133 2.72 1.39 13.26
CA LEU A 133 2.00 0.14 13.42
C LEU A 133 2.32 -0.81 12.28
N GLU A 134 2.96 -1.92 12.61
CA GLU A 134 3.14 -3.07 11.72
C GLU A 134 2.44 -4.29 12.31
N LEU A 135 1.53 -4.86 11.53
CA LEU A 135 0.89 -6.14 11.82
C LEU A 135 1.04 -7.00 10.56
N HIS A 136 1.87 -8.04 10.64
CA HIS A 136 1.99 -9.07 9.60
C HIS A 136 1.61 -10.45 10.14
N ASP A 137 1.22 -11.35 9.24
CA ASP A 137 0.82 -12.73 9.57
C ASP A 137 -0.32 -12.84 10.61
N ASN A 138 -1.25 -11.87 10.63
CA ASN A 138 -2.38 -11.86 11.55
C ASN A 138 -3.69 -12.36 10.91
N ASN A 139 -4.67 -12.68 11.75
CA ASN A 139 -6.03 -13.05 11.37
C ASN A 139 -7.06 -11.93 11.67
N ILE A 140 -6.58 -10.70 11.83
CA ILE A 140 -7.38 -9.53 12.20
C ILE A 140 -8.29 -9.17 11.02
N LYS A 141 -9.61 -9.16 11.27
CA LYS A 141 -10.60 -8.79 10.23
C LYS A 141 -10.96 -7.31 10.23
N ASN A 142 -10.90 -6.69 11.40
CA ASN A 142 -11.25 -5.29 11.61
C ASN A 142 -10.20 -4.66 12.52
N LEU A 143 -9.72 -3.49 12.14
CA LEU A 143 -8.77 -2.71 12.91
C LEU A 143 -9.33 -1.29 13.08
N ASP A 144 -9.44 -0.85 14.33
CA ASP A 144 -9.80 0.53 14.65
C ASP A 144 -8.54 1.31 15.04
N VAL A 145 -8.14 2.24 14.17
CA VAL A 145 -7.03 3.17 14.40
C VAL A 145 -7.50 4.62 14.63
N SER A 146 -8.78 4.81 14.95
CA SER A 146 -9.39 6.15 15.08
C SER A 146 -8.84 6.96 16.27
N HIS A 147 -8.27 6.28 17.26
CA HIS A 147 -7.63 6.88 18.44
C HIS A 147 -6.14 7.17 18.24
N ASN A 148 -5.52 6.60 17.19
CA ASN A 148 -4.09 6.73 16.90
C ASN A 148 -3.86 7.89 15.92
N ILE A 149 -4.25 9.11 16.35
CA ILE A 149 -4.23 10.32 15.49
C ILE A 149 -2.80 10.75 15.11
N ASP A 150 -1.81 10.27 15.84
CA ASP A 150 -0.38 10.53 15.63
C ASP A 150 0.31 9.49 14.74
N LEU A 151 -0.45 8.53 14.18
CA LEU A 151 0.10 7.48 13.32
C LEU A 151 0.70 8.08 12.03
N GLU A 152 1.97 7.75 11.79
CA GLU A 152 2.76 8.20 10.63
C GLU A 152 3.03 7.06 9.63
N TYR A 153 3.15 5.82 10.12
CA TYR A 153 3.46 4.63 9.33
C TYR A 153 2.48 3.50 9.65
N LEU A 154 1.83 2.96 8.61
CA LEU A 154 0.90 1.84 8.73
C LEU A 154 1.23 0.74 7.73
N TRP A 155 1.62 -0.42 8.25
CA TRP A 155 2.02 -1.59 7.46
C TRP A 155 1.17 -2.80 7.85
N LEU A 156 0.27 -3.19 6.96
CA LEU A 156 -0.72 -4.25 7.16
C LEU A 156 -0.76 -5.19 5.95
N TRP A 157 0.39 -5.56 5.41
CA TRP A 157 0.49 -6.41 4.22
C TRP A 157 0.09 -7.86 4.56
N ASN A 158 -0.54 -8.57 3.61
CA ASN A 158 -0.91 -9.99 3.77
C ASN A 158 -1.83 -10.30 4.98
N THR A 159 -2.84 -9.46 5.26
CA THR A 159 -3.73 -9.61 6.43
C THR A 159 -5.22 -9.78 6.09
N LYS A 160 -5.56 -9.93 4.81
CA LYS A 160 -6.93 -10.19 4.30
C LYS A 160 -7.97 -9.11 4.65
N PHE A 161 -7.55 -7.86 4.89
CA PHE A 161 -8.51 -6.77 5.10
C PHE A 161 -9.34 -6.51 3.84
N SER A 162 -10.63 -6.26 4.01
CA SER A 162 -11.54 -5.85 2.94
C SER A 162 -11.83 -4.34 2.93
N SER A 163 -11.64 -3.67 4.07
CA SER A 163 -11.77 -2.23 4.19
C SER A 163 -10.98 -1.68 5.38
N ILE A 164 -10.66 -0.39 5.34
CA ILE A 164 -10.07 0.32 6.49
C ILE A 164 -10.51 1.80 6.50
N ASN A 165 -10.72 2.35 7.69
CA ASN A 165 -11.06 3.75 7.87
C ASN A 165 -9.89 4.50 8.50
N LEU A 166 -9.23 5.33 7.70
CA LEU A 166 -8.07 6.14 8.09
C LEU A 166 -8.42 7.63 8.26
N SER A 167 -9.71 7.99 8.30
CA SER A 167 -10.18 9.38 8.34
C SER A 167 -9.65 10.22 9.51
N LYS A 168 -9.12 9.59 10.57
CA LYS A 168 -8.53 10.24 11.75
C LYS A 168 -7.01 10.29 11.73
N ASN A 169 -6.35 9.53 10.86
CA ASN A 169 -4.90 9.40 10.81
C ASN A 169 -4.30 10.50 9.92
N VAL A 170 -4.52 11.76 10.32
CA VAL A 170 -4.17 12.96 9.54
C VAL A 170 -2.66 13.21 9.40
N LYS A 171 -1.83 12.46 10.13
CA LYS A 171 -0.37 12.50 10.06
C LYS A 171 0.25 11.37 9.25
N LEU A 172 -0.55 10.45 8.70
CA LEU A 172 -0.06 9.28 7.99
C LEU A 172 0.76 9.69 6.76
N ARG A 173 2.00 9.21 6.67
CA ARG A 173 2.96 9.50 5.59
C ARG A 173 3.15 8.33 4.64
N GLU A 174 2.99 7.12 5.16
CA GLU A 174 3.30 5.88 4.46
C GLU A 174 2.25 4.83 4.78
N LEU A 175 1.70 4.21 3.72
CA LEU A 175 0.69 3.18 3.80
C LEU A 175 1.10 1.97 2.97
N HIS A 176 1.30 0.83 3.62
CA HIS A 176 1.56 -0.45 2.95
C HIS A 176 0.44 -1.42 3.33
N MET A 177 -0.42 -1.76 2.38
CA MET A 177 -1.47 -2.76 2.55
C MET A 177 -1.57 -3.69 1.35
N SER A 178 -0.43 -4.01 0.74
CA SER A 178 -0.32 -5.00 -0.34
C SER A 178 -0.85 -6.37 0.10
N ASP A 179 -1.31 -7.17 -0.86
CA ASP A 179 -1.79 -8.54 -0.64
C ASP A 179 -2.95 -8.62 0.36
N ASN A 180 -3.97 -7.81 0.15
CA ASN A 180 -5.21 -7.84 0.92
C ASN A 180 -6.41 -8.06 -0.01
N SER A 181 -7.62 -7.83 0.49
CA SER A 181 -8.85 -7.88 -0.29
C SER A 181 -9.55 -6.52 -0.32
N LEU A 182 -8.80 -5.42 -0.19
CA LEU A 182 -9.35 -4.08 0.00
C LEU A 182 -10.14 -3.64 -1.22
N SER A 183 -11.37 -3.18 -1.00
CA SER A 183 -12.18 -2.49 -2.01
C SER A 183 -12.59 -1.08 -1.57
N ASN A 184 -12.48 -0.77 -0.28
CA ASN A 184 -12.84 0.54 0.26
C ASN A 184 -11.83 1.02 1.32
N ILE A 185 -11.24 2.19 1.07
CA ILE A 185 -10.31 2.85 1.98
C ILE A 185 -10.77 4.30 2.17
N ILE A 186 -11.00 4.71 3.42
CA ILE A 186 -11.41 6.08 3.72
C ILE A 186 -10.22 6.87 4.21
N PHE A 187 -9.79 7.85 3.44
CA PHE A 187 -8.70 8.76 3.77
C PHE A 187 -9.20 10.12 4.30
N PRO A 188 -8.41 10.82 5.14
CA PRO A 188 -8.67 12.21 5.46
C PRO A 188 -8.54 13.09 4.21
N ASP A 189 -9.15 14.27 4.25
CA ASP A 189 -8.95 15.26 3.19
C ASP A 189 -7.54 15.83 3.28
N LYS A 190 -6.84 15.93 2.13
CA LYS A 190 -5.45 16.42 2.02
C LYS A 190 -4.47 15.65 2.93
N SER A 191 -4.46 14.34 2.77
CA SER A 191 -3.54 13.45 3.47
C SER A 191 -2.07 13.77 3.13
N PRO A 192 -1.15 13.78 4.12
CA PRO A 192 0.28 14.01 3.87
C PRO A 192 1.02 12.76 3.36
N ILE A 193 0.31 11.69 3.02
CA ILE A 193 0.89 10.47 2.48
C ILE A 193 1.73 10.78 1.24
N SER A 194 2.98 10.33 1.28
CA SER A 194 3.92 10.40 0.15
C SER A 194 4.13 9.05 -0.51
N LEU A 195 3.85 7.93 0.17
CA LEU A 195 4.06 6.57 -0.32
C LEU A 195 2.81 5.71 -0.09
N ILE A 196 2.27 5.14 -1.16
CA ILE A 196 1.11 4.24 -1.14
C ILE A 196 1.49 2.93 -1.84
N TYR A 197 1.43 1.81 -1.12
CA TYR A 197 1.54 0.48 -1.68
C TYR A 197 0.26 -0.31 -1.36
N LEU A 198 -0.53 -0.55 -2.40
CA LEU A 198 -1.84 -1.18 -2.36
C LEU A 198 -1.97 -2.26 -3.47
N ASP A 199 -0.85 -2.80 -3.96
CA ASP A 199 -0.87 -3.85 -4.97
C ASP A 199 -1.51 -5.15 -4.46
N ASN A 200 -2.07 -5.94 -5.38
CA ASN A 200 -2.80 -7.18 -5.08
C ASN A 200 -3.97 -6.94 -4.11
N ASN A 201 -4.94 -6.13 -4.55
CA ASN A 201 -6.18 -5.83 -3.83
C ASN A 201 -7.37 -5.84 -4.80
N ASN A 202 -8.55 -5.41 -4.34
CA ASN A 202 -9.77 -5.33 -5.15
C ASN A 202 -10.23 -3.87 -5.34
N ILE A 203 -9.29 -2.93 -5.51
CA ILE A 203 -9.59 -1.50 -5.58
C ILE A 203 -10.11 -1.16 -6.98
N GLU A 204 -11.31 -0.59 -7.06
CA GLU A 204 -11.86 -0.09 -8.32
C GLU A 204 -11.66 1.42 -8.51
N ASN A 205 -11.61 2.17 -7.40
CA ASN A 205 -11.53 3.62 -7.42
C ASN A 205 -10.63 4.12 -6.28
N LEU A 206 -9.72 5.04 -6.61
CA LEU A 206 -8.91 5.76 -5.63
C LEU A 206 -8.84 7.24 -6.01
N ASP A 207 -9.33 8.10 -5.13
CA ASP A 207 -9.27 9.55 -5.33
C ASP A 207 -7.88 10.09 -4.98
N LEU A 208 -7.01 10.18 -5.98
CA LEU A 208 -5.65 10.70 -5.81
C LEU A 208 -5.59 12.19 -5.48
N THR A 209 -6.69 12.94 -5.62
CA THR A 209 -6.72 14.38 -5.26
C THR A 209 -6.48 14.60 -3.76
N LYS A 210 -6.67 13.55 -2.96
CA LYS A 210 -6.40 13.53 -1.52
C LYS A 210 -4.92 13.51 -1.16
N PHE A 211 -4.01 13.22 -2.10
CA PHE A 211 -2.57 13.01 -1.83
C PHE A 211 -1.68 14.00 -2.61
N PRO A 212 -1.72 15.32 -2.32
CA PRO A 212 -0.96 16.32 -3.06
C PRO A 212 0.56 16.15 -2.94
N MET A 213 1.04 15.41 -1.94
CA MET A 213 2.47 15.14 -1.69
C MET A 213 2.91 13.73 -2.14
N LEU A 214 2.08 13.04 -2.94
CA LEU A 214 2.37 11.67 -3.37
C LEU A 214 3.61 11.62 -4.27
N VAL A 215 4.54 10.74 -3.92
CA VAL A 215 5.85 10.55 -4.59
C VAL A 215 5.94 9.17 -5.22
N ASP A 216 5.48 8.12 -4.51
CA ASP A 216 5.48 6.74 -4.97
C ASP A 216 4.09 6.12 -4.80
N LEU A 217 3.65 5.41 -5.83
CA LEU A 217 2.33 4.82 -5.91
C LEU A 217 2.42 3.43 -6.55
N ASP A 218 2.04 2.42 -5.80
CA ASP A 218 1.86 1.06 -6.30
C ASP A 218 0.41 0.60 -6.11
N LEU A 219 -0.26 0.35 -7.23
CA LEU A 219 -1.64 -0.13 -7.35
C LEU A 219 -1.72 -1.32 -8.30
N ARG A 220 -0.60 -2.03 -8.54
CA ARG A 220 -0.60 -3.17 -9.48
C ARG A 220 -1.63 -4.22 -9.07
N ASN A 221 -2.20 -4.91 -10.05
CA ASN A 221 -3.13 -6.02 -9.81
C ASN A 221 -4.33 -5.59 -8.95
N ASN A 222 -5.14 -4.69 -9.51
CA ASN A 222 -6.40 -4.18 -8.95
C ASN A 222 -7.45 -4.09 -10.09
N HIS A 223 -8.58 -3.43 -9.85
CA HIS A 223 -9.70 -3.27 -10.79
C HIS A 223 -9.91 -1.81 -11.22
N ILE A 224 -8.85 -1.01 -11.25
CA ILE A 224 -8.94 0.43 -11.49
C ILE A 224 -9.22 0.72 -12.95
N LYS A 225 -10.32 1.43 -13.22
CA LYS A 225 -10.76 1.81 -14.58
C LYS A 225 -10.33 3.21 -14.98
N LYS A 226 -10.16 4.09 -14.00
CA LYS A 226 -9.79 5.49 -14.20
C LYS A 226 -8.97 5.99 -13.03
N LEU A 227 -7.90 6.73 -13.35
CA LEU A 227 -7.09 7.42 -12.37
C LEU A 227 -6.70 8.80 -12.89
N VAL A 228 -6.74 9.81 -12.02
CA VAL A 228 -6.42 11.19 -12.39
C VAL A 228 -5.20 11.64 -11.61
N PHE A 229 -4.11 11.94 -12.31
CA PHE A 229 -2.81 12.25 -11.71
C PHE A 229 -2.50 13.75 -11.63
N SER A 230 -3.42 14.63 -12.04
CA SER A 230 -3.18 16.06 -12.24
C SER A 230 -2.74 16.79 -10.95
N ASN A 231 -3.14 16.28 -9.78
CA ASN A 231 -2.84 16.90 -8.49
C ASN A 231 -1.55 16.36 -7.86
N ASN A 232 -0.92 15.34 -8.44
CA ASN A 232 0.21 14.60 -7.87
C ASN A 232 1.51 14.96 -8.61
N THR A 233 1.84 16.26 -8.67
CA THR A 233 2.97 16.80 -9.45
C THR A 233 4.34 16.35 -8.94
N ASP A 234 4.40 15.78 -7.74
CA ASP A 234 5.61 15.27 -7.10
C ASP A 234 5.89 13.78 -7.37
N LEU A 235 5.00 13.09 -8.09
CA LEU A 235 5.17 11.67 -8.46
C LEU A 235 6.50 11.43 -9.18
N LYS A 236 7.24 10.44 -8.69
CA LYS A 236 8.51 9.94 -9.24
C LYS A 236 8.40 8.50 -9.72
N SER A 237 7.55 7.70 -9.07
CA SER A 237 7.34 6.29 -9.36
C SER A 237 5.85 5.99 -9.35
N VAL A 238 5.37 5.32 -10.40
CA VAL A 238 3.99 4.86 -10.51
C VAL A 238 3.99 3.44 -11.05
N SER A 239 3.38 2.51 -10.32
CA SER A 239 3.12 1.14 -10.75
C SER A 239 1.62 0.89 -10.70
N ILE A 240 0.99 0.77 -11.85
CA ILE A 240 -0.45 0.60 -12.03
C ILE A 240 -0.77 -0.51 -13.04
N SER A 241 0.18 -1.42 -13.29
CA SER A 241 -0.04 -2.55 -14.20
C SER A 241 -1.10 -3.52 -13.72
N LYS A 242 -1.66 -4.33 -14.63
CA LYS A 242 -2.73 -5.30 -14.32
C LYS A 242 -3.94 -4.63 -13.68
N ASN A 243 -4.48 -3.66 -14.40
CA ASN A 243 -5.69 -2.93 -14.04
C ASN A 243 -6.60 -2.85 -15.29
N GLU A 244 -7.64 -2.04 -15.23
CA GLU A 244 -8.66 -1.90 -16.28
C GLU A 244 -8.64 -0.50 -16.92
N LEU A 245 -7.48 0.18 -16.89
CA LEU A 245 -7.34 1.53 -17.44
C LEU A 245 -7.42 1.50 -18.97
N ASN A 246 -8.30 2.32 -19.54
CA ASN A 246 -8.35 2.52 -20.99
C ASN A 246 -7.51 3.69 -21.48
N THR A 247 -7.19 4.62 -20.58
CA THR A 247 -6.46 5.84 -20.89
C THR A 247 -5.59 6.24 -19.70
N ALA A 248 -4.52 6.97 -19.98
CA ALA A 248 -3.73 7.63 -18.94
C ALA A 248 -3.14 8.94 -19.43
N ASP A 249 -3.14 9.96 -18.56
CA ASP A 249 -2.49 11.24 -18.83
C ASP A 249 -1.51 11.58 -17.71
N PHE A 250 -0.23 11.69 -18.08
CA PHE A 250 0.87 12.06 -17.20
C PHE A 250 1.38 13.48 -17.47
N SER A 251 0.58 14.31 -18.17
CA SER A 251 0.92 15.69 -18.52
C SER A 251 1.41 16.53 -17.35
N SER A 252 0.89 16.29 -16.14
CA SER A 252 1.23 17.04 -14.92
C SER A 252 2.41 16.45 -14.13
N ASN A 253 2.84 15.23 -14.44
CA ASN A 253 3.78 14.44 -13.61
C ASN A 253 5.21 14.53 -14.16
N LYS A 254 5.74 15.75 -14.28
CA LYS A 254 7.04 16.03 -14.92
C LYS A 254 8.26 15.45 -14.18
N LYS A 255 8.09 14.98 -12.94
CA LYS A 255 9.15 14.38 -12.11
C LYS A 255 9.19 12.85 -12.20
N LEU A 256 8.31 12.23 -12.98
CA LEU A 256 8.22 10.79 -13.10
C LEU A 256 9.49 10.22 -13.73
N THR A 257 10.07 9.21 -13.08
CA THR A 257 11.29 8.49 -13.48
C THR A 257 11.08 7.00 -13.63
N TYR A 258 9.98 6.47 -13.10
CA TYR A 258 9.58 5.07 -13.22
C TYR A 258 8.07 4.97 -13.44
N LEU A 259 7.65 4.18 -14.43
CA LEU A 259 6.25 3.95 -14.76
C LEU A 259 6.02 2.52 -15.19
N ASP A 260 5.30 1.74 -14.41
CA ASP A 260 4.73 0.47 -14.85
C ASP A 260 3.22 0.65 -15.11
N ILE A 261 2.80 0.59 -16.38
CA ILE A 261 1.39 0.67 -16.79
C ILE A 261 0.97 -0.54 -17.66
N GLY A 262 1.83 -1.57 -17.75
CA GLY A 262 1.55 -2.75 -18.57
C GLY A 262 0.26 -3.48 -18.18
N ASP A 263 -0.21 -4.40 -19.02
CA ASP A 263 -1.40 -5.21 -18.74
C ASP A 263 -2.65 -4.37 -18.39
N ASN A 264 -2.83 -3.23 -19.06
CA ASN A 264 -4.04 -2.40 -19.03
C ASN A 264 -4.63 -2.32 -20.45
N PRO A 265 -5.95 -2.33 -20.63
CA PRO A 265 -6.63 -2.21 -21.94
C PRO A 265 -6.58 -0.78 -22.51
N LEU A 266 -5.38 -0.20 -22.61
CA LEU A 266 -5.14 1.18 -23.04
C LEU A 266 -5.40 1.34 -24.55
N ILE A 267 -6.05 2.45 -24.90
CA ILE A 267 -6.17 2.93 -26.27
C ILE A 267 -5.31 4.19 -26.52
N SER A 268 -4.97 4.93 -25.47
CA SER A 268 -4.16 6.15 -25.56
C SER A 268 -3.37 6.38 -24.27
N VAL A 269 -2.18 6.96 -24.40
CA VAL A 269 -1.38 7.48 -23.30
C VAL A 269 -0.85 8.85 -23.69
N ASN A 270 -1.00 9.83 -22.80
CA ASN A 270 -0.59 11.20 -23.06
C ASN A 270 0.60 11.62 -22.18
N ASN A 271 1.61 12.21 -22.82
CA ASN A 271 2.72 12.94 -22.20
C ASN A 271 3.60 12.13 -21.23
N LEU A 272 4.23 11.06 -21.72
CA LEU A 272 5.28 10.36 -20.98
C LEU A 272 6.57 11.21 -20.92
N PRO A 273 7.13 11.43 -19.72
CA PRO A 273 8.42 12.11 -19.59
C PRO A 273 9.58 11.24 -20.11
N PHE A 274 10.63 11.90 -20.61
CA PHE A 274 11.85 11.26 -21.11
C PHE A 274 12.63 10.54 -20.00
N GLY A 275 13.16 9.35 -20.26
CA GLY A 275 13.98 8.56 -19.31
C GLY A 275 13.23 7.76 -18.22
N VAL A 276 11.92 7.62 -18.30
CA VAL A 276 11.11 6.75 -17.43
C VAL A 276 11.39 5.26 -17.68
N CYS A 277 11.94 4.52 -16.72
CA CYS A 277 12.03 3.06 -16.88
C CYS A 277 10.61 2.46 -16.80
N VAL A 278 10.17 1.82 -17.89
CA VAL A 278 8.92 1.05 -17.94
C VAL A 278 9.23 -0.43 -17.77
N SER A 279 8.74 -1.04 -16.69
CA SER A 279 8.79 -2.50 -16.55
C SER A 279 7.64 -3.10 -17.34
N VAL A 280 7.92 -3.75 -18.45
CA VAL A 280 6.99 -4.68 -19.09
C VAL A 280 7.13 -6.07 -18.44
N PRO A 281 6.05 -6.86 -18.35
CA PRO A 281 6.16 -8.27 -17.96
C PRO A 281 7.27 -8.93 -18.79
N ASP A 282 8.19 -9.62 -18.11
CA ASP A 282 9.32 -10.38 -18.67
C ASP A 282 10.61 -9.64 -19.12
N SER A 283 10.82 -8.36 -18.77
CA SER A 283 12.16 -7.75 -18.89
C SER A 283 12.56 -6.87 -17.70
N THR A 284 13.74 -7.13 -17.14
CA THR A 284 14.32 -6.43 -15.99
C THR A 284 15.31 -5.33 -16.39
N GLY A 285 15.22 -4.81 -17.61
CA GLY A 285 16.14 -3.80 -18.13
C GLY A 285 15.44 -2.49 -18.47
N CYS A 286 16.05 -1.36 -18.12
CA CYS A 286 15.72 -0.07 -18.74
C CYS A 286 16.17 -0.16 -20.21
N ILE A 287 15.23 -0.04 -21.15
CA ILE A 287 15.50 -0.06 -22.59
C ILE A 287 15.12 1.29 -23.18
N ASP A 288 15.97 1.83 -24.04
CA ASP A 288 15.95 3.22 -24.51
C ASP A 288 14.85 3.54 -25.56
N ASN A 289 13.98 2.57 -25.93
CA ASN A 289 12.84 2.75 -26.84
C ASN A 289 11.62 2.01 -26.28
N TRP A 290 10.59 2.73 -25.83
CA TRP A 290 9.46 2.14 -25.11
C TRP A 290 8.27 1.83 -26.00
N TYR A 291 7.84 0.57 -25.93
CA TYR A 291 6.52 0.14 -26.35
C TYR A 291 5.80 -0.37 -25.10
N ILE A 292 4.64 0.21 -24.78
CA ILE A 292 3.73 -0.39 -23.82
C ILE A 292 3.06 -1.56 -24.56
N TYR A 293 3.52 -2.78 -24.26
CA TYR A 293 3.01 -4.00 -24.88
C TYR A 293 1.86 -4.60 -24.06
N GLY A 294 0.97 -5.33 -24.74
CA GLY A 294 -0.07 -6.13 -24.07
C GLY A 294 -1.35 -5.38 -23.72
N SER A 295 -1.52 -4.15 -24.21
CA SER A 295 -2.77 -3.42 -24.06
C SER A 295 -3.82 -3.89 -25.06
N THR A 296 -4.63 -4.86 -24.64
CA THR A 296 -5.77 -5.35 -25.42
C THR A 296 -7.08 -4.78 -24.88
N TYR A 297 -7.73 -3.92 -25.66
CA TYR A 297 -9.08 -3.43 -25.39
C TYR A 297 -10.11 -4.32 -26.10
N ASN A 298 -11.14 -4.76 -25.39
CA ASN A 298 -12.26 -5.49 -25.95
C ASN A 298 -13.48 -4.56 -26.06
N GLY A 299 -14.03 -4.43 -27.27
CA GLY A 299 -15.13 -3.51 -27.55
C GLY A 299 -16.17 -4.10 -28.50
N SER A 300 -17.24 -3.34 -28.70
CA SER A 300 -18.21 -3.62 -29.75
C SER A 300 -18.38 -2.42 -30.66
N TYR A 301 -18.58 -2.67 -31.95
CA TYR A 301 -18.74 -1.63 -32.96
C TYR A 301 -20.13 -1.72 -33.61
N GLN A 302 -20.59 -0.60 -34.18
CA GLN A 302 -21.90 -0.50 -34.82
C GLN A 302 -21.77 0.20 -36.17
N ASN A 303 -22.58 -0.20 -37.14
CA ASN A 303 -22.61 0.40 -38.48
C ASN A 303 -21.24 0.45 -39.18
N GLY A 304 -20.34 -0.50 -38.86
CA GLY A 304 -19.00 -0.55 -39.42
C GLY A 304 -18.03 0.50 -38.87
N ALA A 305 -18.31 1.10 -37.71
CA ALA A 305 -17.41 2.06 -37.09
C ALA A 305 -17.33 1.93 -35.56
N PHE A 306 -16.17 2.31 -35.01
CA PHE A 306 -15.91 2.43 -33.58
C PHE A 306 -15.28 3.79 -33.28
N ASP A 307 -15.85 4.56 -32.35
CA ASP A 307 -15.36 5.91 -32.00
C ASP A 307 -14.46 5.86 -30.77
N LEU A 308 -13.16 6.10 -30.97
CA LEU A 308 -12.16 6.11 -29.90
C LEU A 308 -12.39 7.26 -28.92
N SER A 309 -13.05 8.35 -29.34
CA SER A 309 -13.35 9.49 -28.48
C SER A 309 -14.40 9.19 -27.40
N ALA A 310 -15.18 8.11 -27.59
CA ALA A 310 -16.10 7.62 -26.57
C ALA A 310 -15.38 7.01 -25.35
N ILE A 311 -14.11 6.62 -25.52
CA ILE A 311 -13.25 6.10 -24.46
C ILE A 311 -12.33 7.21 -23.93
N ASP A 312 -11.63 7.91 -24.83
CA ASP A 312 -10.79 9.06 -24.49
C ASP A 312 -11.27 10.32 -25.21
N SER A 313 -11.93 11.23 -24.50
CA SER A 313 -12.35 12.51 -25.08
C SER A 313 -11.18 13.37 -25.56
N ASN A 314 -9.94 13.07 -25.15
CA ASN A 314 -8.72 13.75 -25.57
C ASN A 314 -7.93 12.95 -26.63
N PHE A 315 -8.53 11.91 -27.23
CA PHE A 315 -7.90 11.13 -28.29
C PHE A 315 -7.48 12.02 -29.46
N ASP A 316 -6.21 11.91 -29.87
CA ASP A 316 -5.64 12.69 -30.95
C ASP A 316 -5.24 11.77 -32.12
N SER A 317 -5.97 11.88 -33.22
CA SER A 317 -5.73 11.06 -34.42
C SER A 317 -4.39 11.36 -35.09
N GLU A 318 -3.80 12.54 -34.87
CA GLU A 318 -2.49 12.89 -35.44
C GLU A 318 -1.35 12.12 -34.80
N LYS A 319 -1.58 11.52 -33.62
CA LYS A 319 -0.62 10.68 -32.90
C LYS A 319 -0.65 9.22 -33.33
N VAL A 320 -1.57 8.83 -34.19
CA VAL A 320 -1.73 7.45 -34.65
C VAL A 320 -0.79 7.15 -35.82
N SER A 321 -0.07 6.04 -35.74
CA SER A 321 0.76 5.51 -36.81
C SER A 321 0.67 3.99 -36.91
N SER A 322 1.08 3.44 -38.06
CA SER A 322 1.07 1.99 -38.33
C SER A 322 -0.27 1.30 -38.04
N LEU A 323 -1.38 1.96 -38.37
CA LEU A 323 -2.72 1.40 -38.22
C LEU A 323 -2.90 0.19 -39.15
N ASP A 324 -3.42 -0.90 -38.59
CA ASP A 324 -3.82 -2.11 -39.31
C ASP A 324 -5.22 -2.58 -38.88
N GLY A 325 -5.94 -3.27 -39.77
CA GLY A 325 -7.29 -3.80 -39.53
C GLY A 325 -8.45 -2.79 -39.70
N ALA A 326 -8.15 -1.50 -39.81
CA ALA A 326 -9.16 -0.44 -40.01
C ALA A 326 -8.60 0.75 -40.80
N THR A 327 -9.47 1.71 -41.14
CA THR A 327 -9.06 3.06 -41.56
C THR A 327 -9.50 4.08 -40.51
N LEU A 328 -8.72 5.12 -40.26
CA LEU A 328 -9.04 6.15 -39.27
C LEU A 328 -9.54 7.43 -39.95
N GLN A 329 -10.71 7.92 -39.52
CA GLN A 329 -11.27 9.21 -39.94
C GLN A 329 -11.63 10.05 -38.71
N GLY A 330 -10.80 11.04 -38.38
CA GLY A 330 -10.89 11.72 -37.08
C GLY A 330 -10.67 10.70 -35.95
N SER A 331 -11.60 10.59 -35.00
CA SER A 331 -11.58 9.58 -33.94
C SER A 331 -12.21 8.23 -34.32
N HIS A 332 -12.78 8.12 -35.52
CA HIS A 332 -13.57 6.95 -35.91
C HIS A 332 -12.70 5.93 -36.65
N LEU A 333 -12.60 4.73 -36.09
CA LEU A 333 -12.12 3.54 -36.79
C LEU A 333 -13.24 3.03 -37.70
N ILE A 334 -13.04 3.15 -39.00
CA ILE A 334 -13.93 2.59 -40.03
C ILE A 334 -13.46 1.17 -40.33
N LEU A 335 -14.31 0.22 -39.97
CA LEU A 335 -14.05 -1.21 -40.00
C LEU A 335 -14.59 -1.85 -41.29
N PRO A 336 -14.02 -2.98 -41.73
CA PRO A 336 -14.56 -3.74 -42.85
C PRO A 336 -16.05 -4.09 -42.63
N ARG A 337 -16.87 -3.90 -43.66
CA ARG A 337 -18.25 -4.41 -43.64
C ARG A 337 -18.21 -5.94 -43.74
N ASP A 338 -19.13 -6.60 -43.04
CA ASP A 338 -19.37 -8.06 -43.08
C ASP A 338 -18.40 -8.96 -42.28
N GLN A 339 -17.61 -8.40 -41.34
CA GLN A 339 -16.85 -9.19 -40.37
C GLN A 339 -17.61 -9.32 -39.03
N GLU A 340 -17.56 -10.48 -38.39
CA GLU A 340 -18.14 -10.67 -37.05
C GLU A 340 -17.25 -10.06 -35.97
N GLU A 341 -15.94 -10.22 -36.14
CA GLU A 341 -14.88 -9.74 -35.24
C GLU A 341 -13.75 -9.13 -36.07
N VAL A 342 -13.12 -8.08 -35.54
CA VAL A 342 -12.00 -7.39 -36.18
C VAL A 342 -10.97 -7.04 -35.14
N ASP A 343 -9.72 -7.45 -35.36
CA ASP A 343 -8.57 -6.96 -34.61
C ASP A 343 -8.02 -5.70 -35.29
N VAL A 344 -7.87 -4.63 -34.52
CA VAL A 344 -7.26 -3.37 -34.95
C VAL A 344 -6.01 -3.14 -34.13
N THR A 345 -4.92 -2.77 -34.78
CA THR A 345 -3.68 -2.41 -34.09
C THR A 345 -3.17 -1.06 -34.58
N TYR A 346 -2.58 -0.27 -33.69
CA TYR A 346 -1.88 0.96 -34.05
C TYR A 346 -0.84 1.35 -32.99
N PHE A 347 0.11 2.18 -33.38
CA PHE A 347 0.96 2.90 -32.44
C PHE A 347 0.39 4.29 -32.15
N TYR A 348 0.35 4.66 -30.88
CA TYR A 348 -0.04 5.98 -30.42
C TYR A 348 1.19 6.71 -29.84
N ASP A 349 1.51 7.89 -30.37
CA ASP A 349 2.63 8.70 -29.87
C ASP A 349 2.36 9.17 -28.43
N ALA A 350 3.13 8.63 -27.48
CA ALA A 350 3.02 8.95 -26.07
C ALA A 350 3.94 10.13 -25.66
N GLY A 351 4.71 10.69 -26.59
CA GLY A 351 5.73 11.71 -26.38
C GLY A 351 7.10 11.13 -26.03
N SER A 352 8.13 11.98 -26.03
CA SER A 352 9.51 11.65 -25.60
C SER A 352 10.04 10.33 -26.20
N THR A 353 9.91 10.16 -27.51
CA THR A 353 10.34 8.96 -28.30
C THR A 353 9.66 7.65 -27.92
N SER A 354 8.51 7.70 -27.24
CA SER A 354 7.78 6.52 -26.76
C SER A 354 6.45 6.37 -27.48
N ALA A 355 6.01 5.13 -27.69
CA ALA A 355 4.70 4.84 -28.26
C ALA A 355 3.99 3.76 -27.45
N LEU A 356 2.66 3.83 -27.41
CA LEU A 356 1.80 2.73 -26.98
C LEU A 356 1.50 1.86 -28.20
N GLU A 357 1.65 0.54 -28.11
CA GLU A 357 1.03 -0.38 -29.07
C GLU A 357 -0.39 -0.71 -28.58
N ALA A 358 -1.39 -0.07 -29.18
CA ALA A 358 -2.78 -0.34 -28.87
C ALA A 358 -3.28 -1.51 -29.70
N ARG A 359 -3.87 -2.51 -29.05
CA ARG A 359 -4.56 -3.64 -29.71
C ARG A 359 -6.02 -3.63 -29.29
N LEU A 360 -6.92 -3.61 -30.27
CA LEU A 360 -8.36 -3.58 -30.04
C LEU A 360 -8.97 -4.81 -30.69
N HIS A 361 -9.66 -5.61 -29.90
CA HIS A 361 -10.50 -6.71 -30.38
C HIS A 361 -11.95 -6.24 -30.38
N LEU A 362 -12.54 -6.05 -31.56
CA LEU A 362 -13.85 -5.43 -31.74
C LEU A 362 -14.86 -6.42 -32.33
N THR A 363 -16.00 -6.56 -31.65
CA THR A 363 -17.10 -7.44 -32.06
C THR A 363 -18.26 -6.65 -32.66
N ASN A 364 -18.92 -7.17 -33.71
CA ASN A 364 -20.04 -6.49 -34.34
C ASN A 364 -21.30 -6.60 -33.47
N ALA A 365 -21.79 -5.48 -32.91
CA ALA A 365 -22.94 -5.49 -32.00
C ALA A 365 -24.26 -5.94 -32.66
N THR A 366 -24.36 -5.91 -34.00
CA THR A 366 -25.53 -6.43 -34.73
C THR A 366 -25.51 -7.94 -34.91
N TYR A 367 -24.37 -8.57 -34.61
CA TYR A 367 -24.19 -10.01 -34.68
C TYR A 367 -24.21 -10.60 -33.26
N THR A 368 -25.38 -10.61 -32.61
CA THR A 368 -25.56 -11.47 -31.43
C THR A 368 -25.66 -12.92 -31.90
N PRO A 369 -24.70 -13.81 -31.57
CA PRO A 369 -24.81 -15.21 -31.93
C PRO A 369 -26.07 -15.78 -31.27
N VAL A 370 -26.95 -16.35 -32.09
CA VAL A 370 -28.07 -17.14 -31.59
C VAL A 370 -27.46 -18.35 -30.89
N VAL A 371 -27.52 -18.40 -29.56
CA VAL A 371 -27.08 -19.56 -28.79
C VAL A 371 -27.95 -20.76 -29.22
N PRO A 372 -27.36 -21.87 -29.71
CA PRO A 372 -28.11 -23.04 -30.15
C PRO A 372 -28.81 -23.79 -29.01
#